data_AF-A0A382KYH3-F1
#
_entry.id   AF-A0A382KYH3-F1
#
_cell.length_a   1.000
_cell.length_b   1.000
_cell.length_c   1.000
_cell.angle_alpha   90.00
_cell.angle_beta   90.00
_cell.angle_gamma   90.00
#
_symmetry.space_group_name_H-M   'P 1'
#
loop_
_entity.id
_entity.type
_entity.pdbx_description
1 polymer ?
#
loop_
_entity_poly.entity_id
_entity_poly.type
_entity_poly.pdbx_seq_one_letter_code
_entity_poly.pdbx_strand_id
1 'polypeptide(L)'
;MSHLNFVSIGKRVGIELILHPLFIAFYLSIPRFYLVWEGRNFEDLFNTYYKELTLDVAILLTGLFYFGRFFSLKLSRLLIFILLHLILLIRIAAIIHETNFGFGFSPITFYHFEWTAVVIGVTEQWHTLLAFFLGTMFFLFLFIQYTNSSFFSSKVYPILAIIFLILMGRAVYFMDHWNVRARNNLATYSFIFHAVSYYEQVHAFQYIKWTPQDEKVFKHLGISVHPPQIQHTTPLKKPLNLILVYLESFQSNFTEIGQSEYPELTPYLDQFIQTYTFVENYYNAVTPTINALISSQCGILPDLDNLRIKENPDYNAKLYCLSDFLHEVGYYQVYMQGASIYFSGKDQ
;
A
#
# COMPACT_ATOMS: atom_id res chain seq x y z
N MET A 1 35.13 33.24 -37.44
CA MET A 1 34.50 33.79 -36.21
C MET A 1 33.04 34.09 -36.52
N SER A 2 32.15 33.18 -36.14
CA SER A 2 30.70 33.39 -36.26
C SER A 2 30.22 34.21 -35.05
N HIS A 3 29.66 35.38 -35.30
CA HIS A 3 28.89 36.12 -34.31
C HIS A 3 27.64 35.30 -33.95
N LEU A 4 27.77 34.44 -32.94
CA LEU A 4 26.65 33.80 -32.26
C LEU A 4 25.85 34.91 -31.56
N ASN A 5 24.75 35.33 -32.17
CA ASN A 5 23.83 36.33 -31.64
C ASN A 5 23.33 35.90 -30.25
N PHE A 6 23.81 36.57 -29.20
CA PHE A 6 23.43 36.37 -27.79
C PHE A 6 21.90 36.38 -27.59
N VAL A 7 21.18 37.19 -28.38
CA VAL A 7 19.71 37.28 -28.38
C VAL A 7 19.03 36.00 -28.86
N SER A 8 19.63 35.29 -29.83
CA SER A 8 19.09 34.01 -30.33
C SER A 8 19.32 32.86 -29.34
N ILE A 9 20.42 32.93 -28.59
CA ILE A 9 20.76 31.99 -27.52
C ILE A 9 19.79 32.18 -26.35
N GLY A 10 19.57 33.43 -25.91
CA GLY A 10 18.64 33.74 -24.80
C GLY A 10 17.19 33.29 -25.08
N LYS A 11 16.65 33.55 -26.28
CA LYS A 11 15.30 33.10 -26.65
C LYS A 11 15.16 31.57 -26.66
N ARG A 12 16.19 30.84 -27.11
CA ARG A 12 16.17 29.36 -27.14
C ARG A 12 16.35 28.75 -25.74
N VAL A 13 17.20 29.34 -24.90
CA VAL A 13 17.38 28.92 -23.50
C VAL A 13 16.07 29.06 -22.73
N GLY A 14 15.35 30.17 -22.92
CA GLY A 14 14.04 30.39 -22.30
C GLY A 14 12.98 29.37 -22.72
N ILE A 15 12.98 28.95 -23.99
CA ILE A 15 12.04 27.95 -24.50
C ILE A 15 12.30 26.57 -23.87
N GLU A 16 13.55 26.11 -23.76
CA GLU A 16 13.86 24.81 -23.17
C GLU A 16 13.68 24.76 -21.64
N LEU A 17 13.92 25.87 -20.94
CA LEU A 17 13.63 26.02 -19.51
C LEU A 17 12.16 25.78 -19.17
N ILE A 18 11.27 26.04 -20.12
CA ILE A 18 9.83 25.87 -19.97
C ILE A 18 9.38 24.51 -20.54
N LEU A 19 9.83 24.17 -21.75
CA LEU A 19 9.32 22.99 -22.45
C LEU A 19 9.79 21.66 -21.85
N HIS A 20 11.02 21.54 -21.35
CA HIS A 20 11.49 20.28 -20.77
C HIS A 20 10.70 19.87 -19.52
N PRO A 21 10.53 20.73 -18.51
CA PRO A 21 9.69 20.40 -17.36
C PRO A 21 8.24 20.15 -17.75
N LEU A 22 7.67 20.92 -18.69
CA LEU A 22 6.29 20.68 -19.14
C LEU A 22 6.12 19.33 -19.82
N PHE A 23 7.08 18.92 -20.64
CA PHE A 23 7.04 17.62 -21.31
C PHE A 23 7.13 16.46 -20.32
N ILE A 24 8.01 16.56 -19.31
CA ILE A 24 8.09 15.58 -18.23
C ILE A 24 6.81 15.59 -17.37
N ALA A 25 6.30 16.78 -17.01
CA ALA A 25 5.08 16.91 -16.22
C ALA A 25 3.86 16.29 -16.92
N PHE A 26 3.73 16.52 -18.23
CA PHE A 26 2.69 15.91 -19.06
C PHE A 26 2.78 14.38 -19.02
N TYR A 27 3.98 13.83 -19.23
CA TYR A 27 4.21 12.38 -19.18
C TYR A 27 3.88 11.77 -17.82
N LEU A 28 4.34 12.40 -16.74
CA LEU A 28 4.02 11.96 -15.39
C LEU A 28 2.52 12.10 -15.05
N SER A 29 1.76 12.83 -15.87
CA SER A 29 0.31 12.99 -15.72
C SER A 29 -0.52 11.97 -16.49
N ILE A 30 0.10 11.18 -17.39
CA ILE A 30 -0.58 10.13 -18.18
C ILE A 30 -1.43 9.20 -17.29
N PRO A 31 -0.94 8.70 -16.13
CA PRO A 31 -1.77 7.85 -15.29
C PRO A 31 -3.07 8.55 -14.84
N ARG A 32 -3.06 9.84 -14.48
CA ARG A 32 -4.31 10.53 -14.08
C ARG A 32 -5.26 10.79 -15.24
N PHE A 33 -4.76 10.92 -16.47
CA PHE A 33 -5.62 10.99 -17.65
C PHE A 33 -6.44 9.70 -17.86
N TYR A 34 -5.93 8.54 -17.43
CA TYR A 34 -6.70 7.30 -17.43
C TYR A 34 -7.95 7.40 -16.53
N LEU A 35 -7.82 7.99 -15.34
CA LEU A 35 -8.97 8.21 -14.46
C LEU A 35 -10.01 9.17 -15.05
N VAL A 36 -9.56 10.20 -15.77
CA VAL A 36 -10.46 11.10 -16.51
C VAL A 36 -11.22 10.33 -17.60
N TRP A 37 -10.53 9.44 -18.31
CA TRP A 37 -11.14 8.56 -19.31
C TRP A 37 -12.19 7.62 -18.71
N GLU A 38 -11.98 7.15 -17.48
CA GLU A 38 -12.98 6.37 -16.71
C GLU A 38 -14.14 7.23 -16.16
N GLY A 39 -14.19 8.52 -16.47
CA GLY A 39 -15.32 9.40 -16.14
C GLY A 39 -15.15 10.22 -14.84
N ARG A 40 -13.98 10.19 -14.21
CA ARG A 40 -13.68 11.07 -13.05
C ARG A 40 -13.53 12.53 -13.50
N ASN A 41 -13.94 13.45 -12.65
CA ASN A 41 -13.89 14.89 -12.95
C ASN A 41 -12.45 15.38 -13.15
N PHE A 42 -12.21 16.07 -14.26
CA PHE A 42 -10.90 16.60 -14.62
C PHE A 42 -10.38 17.64 -13.61
N GLU A 43 -11.22 18.54 -13.11
CA GLU A 43 -10.82 19.61 -12.19
C GLU A 43 -10.39 19.07 -10.83
N ASP A 44 -11.07 18.02 -10.35
CA ASP A 44 -10.73 17.35 -9.10
C ASP A 44 -9.37 16.64 -9.21
N LEU A 45 -9.18 15.90 -10.30
CA LEU A 45 -7.94 15.16 -10.57
C LEU A 45 -6.75 16.07 -10.92
N PHE A 46 -6.99 17.20 -11.58
CA PHE A 46 -5.97 18.16 -11.97
C PHE A 46 -6.12 19.47 -11.19
N ASN A 47 -6.33 19.36 -9.88
CA ASN A 47 -6.36 20.52 -8.99
C ASN A 47 -5.00 21.26 -8.97
N THR A 48 -5.03 22.48 -8.42
CA THR A 48 -3.85 23.36 -8.35
C THR A 48 -2.65 22.68 -7.69
N TYR A 49 -2.86 21.90 -6.62
CA TYR A 49 -1.76 21.22 -5.92
C TYR A 49 -1.12 20.14 -6.76
N TYR A 50 -1.92 19.32 -7.45
CA TYR A 50 -1.40 18.30 -8.35
C TYR A 50 -0.54 18.88 -9.46
N LYS A 51 -1.02 19.97 -10.08
CA LYS A 51 -0.33 20.67 -11.17
C LYS A 51 1.02 21.22 -10.69
N GLU A 52 1.03 21.97 -9.59
CA GLU A 52 2.25 22.56 -9.02
C GLU A 52 3.25 21.48 -8.57
N LEU A 53 2.79 20.47 -7.80
CA LEU A 53 3.67 19.41 -7.30
C LEU A 53 4.24 18.53 -8.43
N THR A 54 3.46 18.27 -9.49
CA THR A 54 3.95 17.52 -10.65
C THR A 54 4.94 18.33 -11.45
N LEU A 55 4.71 19.65 -11.58
CA LEU A 55 5.67 20.55 -12.20
C LEU A 55 6.97 20.62 -11.38
N ASP A 56 6.88 20.67 -10.06
CA ASP A 56 8.03 20.66 -9.16
C ASP A 56 8.87 19.37 -9.32
N VAL A 57 8.24 18.20 -9.39
CA VAL A 57 8.94 16.94 -9.72
C VAL A 57 9.59 17.01 -11.10
N ALA A 58 8.91 17.56 -12.10
CA ALA A 58 9.46 17.66 -13.44
C ALA A 58 10.66 18.62 -13.51
N ILE A 59 10.64 19.71 -12.75
CA ILE A 59 11.76 20.64 -12.57
C ILE A 59 12.94 19.93 -11.90
N LEU A 60 12.70 19.16 -10.82
CA LEU A 60 13.73 18.35 -10.16
C LEU A 60 14.38 17.36 -11.16
N LEU A 61 13.57 16.63 -11.90
CA LEU A 61 14.07 15.65 -12.87
C LEU A 61 14.86 16.32 -14.02
N THR A 62 14.38 17.46 -14.51
CA THR A 62 15.07 18.24 -15.56
C THR A 62 16.41 18.77 -15.04
N GLY A 63 16.45 19.28 -13.80
CA GLY A 63 17.68 19.74 -13.18
C GLY A 63 18.71 18.63 -12.98
N LEU A 64 18.28 17.46 -12.51
CA LEU A 64 19.14 16.28 -12.37
C LEU A 64 19.71 15.86 -13.72
N PHE A 65 18.90 15.91 -14.79
CA PHE A 65 19.36 15.60 -16.14
C PHE A 65 20.48 16.56 -16.59
N TYR A 66 20.29 17.87 -16.45
CA TYR A 66 21.30 18.85 -16.85
C TYR A 66 22.55 18.80 -15.97
N PHE A 67 22.39 18.56 -14.67
CA PHE A 67 23.51 18.36 -13.76
C PHE A 67 24.31 17.10 -14.15
N GLY A 68 23.64 15.97 -14.35
CA GLY A 68 24.30 14.73 -14.79
C GLY A 68 24.98 14.86 -16.15
N ARG A 69 24.41 15.67 -17.07
CA ARG A 69 24.97 15.92 -18.40
C ARG A 69 26.32 16.63 -18.35
N PHE A 70 26.61 17.39 -17.29
CA PHE A 70 27.93 17.97 -17.04
C PHE A 70 29.02 16.90 -16.98
N PHE A 71 28.72 15.76 -16.36
CA PHE A 71 29.67 14.65 -16.20
C PHE A 71 29.61 13.67 -17.37
N SER A 72 28.41 13.23 -17.75
CA SER A 72 28.21 12.27 -18.85
C SER A 72 26.79 12.31 -19.36
N LEU A 73 26.64 12.60 -20.66
CA LEU A 73 25.35 12.57 -21.34
C LEU A 73 24.71 11.17 -21.33
N LYS A 74 25.51 10.11 -21.48
CA LYS A 74 25.00 8.73 -21.46
C LYS A 74 24.48 8.36 -20.07
N LEU A 75 25.24 8.68 -19.03
CA LEU A 75 24.85 8.39 -17.65
C LEU A 75 23.60 9.18 -17.25
N SER A 76 23.55 10.47 -17.58
CA SER A 76 22.39 11.32 -17.32
C SER A 76 21.10 10.77 -17.97
N ARG A 77 21.20 10.31 -19.23
CA ARG A 77 20.08 9.66 -19.92
C ARG A 77 19.61 8.37 -19.26
N LEU A 78 20.54 7.55 -18.80
CA LEU A 78 20.20 6.32 -18.10
C LEU A 78 19.51 6.62 -16.76
N LEU A 79 20.04 7.57 -15.99
CA LEU A 79 19.48 7.96 -14.69
C LEU A 79 18.08 8.56 -14.84
N ILE A 80 17.89 9.49 -15.78
CA ILE A 80 16.57 10.09 -16.01
C ILE A 80 15.56 9.04 -16.48
N PHE A 81 15.99 8.07 -17.30
CA PHE A 81 15.13 6.96 -17.71
C PHE A 81 14.67 6.13 -16.52
N ILE A 82 15.61 5.69 -15.68
CA ILE A 82 15.31 4.88 -14.49
C ILE A 82 14.36 5.64 -13.56
N LEU A 83 14.66 6.91 -13.26
CA LEU A 83 13.82 7.73 -12.36
C LEU A 83 12.42 7.96 -12.93
N LEU A 84 12.30 8.30 -14.22
CA LEU A 84 11.00 8.49 -14.86
C LEU A 84 10.17 7.21 -14.84
N HIS A 85 10.81 6.06 -15.12
CA HIS A 85 10.14 4.77 -15.11
C HIS A 85 9.65 4.41 -13.70
N LEU A 86 10.49 4.56 -12.68
CA LEU A 86 10.12 4.30 -11.28
C LEU A 86 8.99 5.22 -10.80
N ILE A 87 9.07 6.53 -11.06
CA ILE A 87 8.03 7.48 -10.66
C ILE A 87 6.71 7.17 -11.38
N LEU A 88 6.77 6.80 -12.67
CA LEU A 88 5.57 6.40 -13.41
C LEU A 88 4.95 5.14 -12.82
N LEU A 89 5.74 4.11 -12.52
CA LEU A 89 5.26 2.88 -11.89
C LEU A 89 4.57 3.16 -10.54
N ILE A 90 5.17 4.02 -9.70
CA ILE A 90 4.56 4.43 -8.43
C ILE A 90 3.22 5.16 -8.66
N ARG A 91 3.15 6.04 -9.66
CA ARG A 91 1.90 6.76 -10.00
C ARG A 91 0.81 5.84 -10.52
N ILE A 92 1.17 4.83 -11.32
CA ILE A 92 0.23 3.81 -11.80
C ILE A 92 -0.24 2.95 -10.64
N ALA A 93 0.68 2.46 -9.80
CA ALA A 93 0.35 1.68 -8.61
C ALA A 93 -0.62 2.44 -7.69
N ALA A 94 -0.41 3.75 -7.49
CA ALA A 94 -1.36 4.57 -6.72
C ALA A 94 -2.77 4.58 -7.32
N ILE A 95 -2.90 4.65 -8.65
CA ILE A 95 -4.20 4.63 -9.33
C ILE A 95 -4.86 3.26 -9.26
N ILE A 96 -4.08 2.18 -9.42
CA ILE A 96 -4.57 0.81 -9.23
C ILE A 96 -5.09 0.64 -7.79
N HIS A 97 -4.39 1.20 -6.81
CA HIS A 97 -4.86 1.19 -5.42
C HIS A 97 -6.17 1.97 -5.26
N GLU A 98 -6.24 3.19 -5.78
CA GLU A 98 -7.42 4.05 -5.64
C GLU A 98 -8.65 3.48 -6.36
N THR A 99 -8.47 2.83 -7.51
CA THR A 99 -9.56 2.21 -8.28
C THR A 99 -10.07 0.91 -7.65
N ASN A 100 -9.18 0.06 -7.15
CA ASN A 100 -9.58 -1.23 -6.56
C ASN A 100 -10.01 -1.14 -5.09
N PHE A 101 -9.39 -0.25 -4.31
CA PHE A 101 -9.60 -0.18 -2.85
C PHE A 101 -10.23 1.13 -2.39
N GLY A 102 -10.38 2.14 -3.27
CA GLY A 102 -10.96 3.44 -2.92
C GLY A 102 -10.02 4.39 -2.17
N PHE A 103 -8.77 3.99 -1.91
CA PHE A 103 -7.74 4.81 -1.28
C PHE A 103 -6.37 4.58 -1.92
N GLY A 104 -5.46 5.55 -1.77
CA GLY A 104 -4.09 5.49 -2.30
C GLY A 104 -3.16 4.60 -1.46
N PHE A 105 -1.86 4.93 -1.44
CA PHE A 105 -0.94 4.21 -0.56
C PHE A 105 -1.28 4.44 0.92
N SER A 106 -1.16 3.38 1.72
CA SER A 106 -1.20 3.44 3.18
C SER A 106 -0.23 2.41 3.77
N PRO A 107 0.02 2.37 5.09
CA PRO A 107 0.88 1.35 5.68
C PRO A 107 0.43 -0.07 5.34
N ILE A 108 -0.89 -0.30 5.17
CA ILE A 108 -1.47 -1.59 4.76
C ILE A 108 -0.92 -2.09 3.42
N THR A 109 -0.64 -1.18 2.48
CA THR A 109 -0.04 -1.55 1.20
C THR A 109 1.30 -2.25 1.40
N PHE A 110 2.11 -1.77 2.35
CA PHE A 110 3.44 -2.29 2.62
C PHE A 110 3.40 -3.57 3.48
N TYR A 111 2.42 -3.69 4.38
CA TYR A 111 2.14 -4.93 5.12
C TYR A 111 1.82 -6.11 4.18
N HIS A 112 1.17 -5.85 3.04
CA HIS A 112 0.86 -6.86 2.02
C HIS A 112 1.88 -6.91 0.86
N PHE A 113 2.96 -6.13 0.93
CA PHE A 113 4.00 -6.12 -0.09
C PHE A 113 4.94 -7.33 0.09
N GLU A 114 4.48 -8.50 -0.38
CA GLU A 114 5.24 -9.73 -0.37
C GLU A 114 5.88 -10.03 -1.73
N TRP A 115 6.98 -10.78 -1.74
CA TRP A 115 7.59 -11.27 -2.97
C TRP A 115 6.62 -12.11 -3.81
N THR A 116 5.78 -12.90 -3.16
CA THR A 116 4.71 -13.68 -3.78
C THR A 116 3.73 -12.79 -4.54
N ALA A 117 3.29 -11.68 -3.94
CA ALA A 117 2.42 -10.71 -4.59
C ALA A 117 3.09 -10.04 -5.81
N VAL A 118 4.39 -9.74 -5.72
CA VAL A 118 5.17 -9.23 -6.87
C VAL A 118 5.22 -10.26 -8.00
N VAL A 119 5.51 -11.53 -7.69
CA VAL A 119 5.55 -12.61 -8.68
C VAL A 119 4.19 -12.77 -9.35
N ILE A 120 3.10 -12.86 -8.58
CA ILE A 120 1.74 -12.97 -9.10
C ILE A 120 1.41 -11.79 -10.01
N GLY A 121 1.66 -10.57 -9.54
CA GLY A 121 1.42 -9.36 -10.33
C GLY A 121 2.20 -9.35 -11.64
N VAL A 122 3.47 -9.76 -11.63
CA VAL A 122 4.26 -9.87 -12.85
C VAL A 122 3.71 -10.96 -13.77
N THR A 123 3.34 -12.13 -13.27
CA THR A 123 2.86 -13.24 -14.09
C THR A 123 1.49 -12.97 -14.71
N GLU A 124 0.57 -12.38 -13.95
CA GLU A 124 -0.81 -12.13 -14.40
C GLU A 124 -0.91 -10.87 -15.26
N GLN A 125 -0.09 -9.85 -14.99
CA GLN A 125 -0.16 -8.54 -15.65
C GLN A 125 1.05 -8.25 -16.56
N TRP A 126 1.78 -9.27 -17.00
CA TRP A 126 3.03 -9.07 -17.76
C TRP A 126 2.83 -8.26 -19.05
N HIS A 127 1.71 -8.44 -19.74
CA HIS A 127 1.37 -7.67 -20.96
C HIS A 127 1.22 -6.18 -20.66
N THR A 128 0.54 -5.85 -19.57
CA THR A 128 0.33 -4.48 -19.08
C THR A 128 1.68 -3.85 -18.72
N LEU A 129 2.52 -4.57 -17.99
CA LEU A 129 3.88 -4.14 -17.65
C LEU A 129 4.76 -3.92 -18.89
N LEU A 130 4.67 -4.80 -19.89
CA LEU A 130 5.39 -4.65 -21.16
C LEU A 130 4.92 -3.42 -21.93
N ALA A 131 3.61 -3.21 -22.05
CA ALA A 131 3.06 -2.03 -22.72
C ALA A 131 3.55 -0.73 -22.06
N PHE A 132 3.59 -0.69 -20.72
CA PHE A 132 4.18 0.43 -20.00
C PHE A 132 5.66 0.60 -20.27
N PHE A 133 6.44 -0.48 -20.21
CA PHE A 133 7.87 -0.44 -20.53
C PHE A 133 8.11 0.13 -21.93
N LEU A 134 7.40 -0.37 -22.95
CA LEU A 134 7.49 0.13 -24.32
C LEU A 134 7.06 1.61 -24.43
N GLY A 135 5.99 2.01 -23.76
CA GLY A 135 5.54 3.41 -23.69
C GLY A 135 6.61 4.32 -23.08
N THR A 136 7.25 3.88 -21.99
CA THR A 136 8.34 4.64 -21.34
C THR A 136 9.59 4.71 -22.23
N MET A 137 9.91 3.64 -22.97
CA MET A 137 11.01 3.61 -23.93
C MET A 137 10.75 4.57 -25.10
N PHE A 138 9.53 4.57 -25.63
CA PHE A 138 9.12 5.49 -26.69
C PHE A 138 9.17 6.94 -26.22
N PHE A 139 8.69 7.22 -25.01
CA PHE A 139 8.79 8.56 -24.43
C PHE A 139 10.25 8.99 -24.23
N LEU A 140 11.10 8.12 -23.70
CA LEU A 140 12.52 8.39 -23.56
C LEU A 140 13.17 8.66 -24.92
N PHE A 141 12.80 7.89 -25.96
CA PHE A 141 13.27 8.14 -27.32
C PHE A 141 12.90 9.55 -27.79
N LEU A 142 11.64 9.98 -27.62
CA LEU A 142 11.21 11.34 -27.96
C LEU A 142 11.97 12.40 -27.15
N PHE A 143 12.13 12.20 -25.84
CA PHE A 143 12.89 13.09 -24.97
C PHE A 143 14.37 13.17 -25.39
N ILE A 144 14.98 12.06 -25.79
CA ILE A 144 16.36 12.01 -26.29
C ILE A 144 16.48 12.73 -27.62
N GLN A 145 15.55 12.51 -28.56
CA GLN A 145 15.56 13.21 -29.86
C GLN A 145 15.47 14.72 -29.65
N TYR A 146 14.55 15.14 -28.78
CA TYR A 146 14.37 16.53 -28.41
C TYR A 146 15.63 17.13 -27.75
N THR A 147 16.21 16.45 -26.75
CA THR A 147 17.41 16.93 -26.03
C THR A 147 18.73 16.79 -26.79
N ASN A 148 18.78 15.95 -27.85
CA ASN A 148 19.89 15.91 -28.81
C ASN A 148 19.83 17.08 -29.79
N SER A 149 18.63 17.51 -30.17
CA SER A 149 18.43 18.68 -31.03
C SER A 149 18.76 20.01 -30.36
N SER A 150 18.97 20.00 -29.03
CA SER A 150 19.43 21.16 -28.25
C SER A 150 20.86 21.57 -28.66
N PHE A 151 20.97 22.65 -29.44
CA PHE A 151 22.18 23.22 -30.06
C PHE A 151 23.10 24.00 -29.09
N PHE A 152 23.13 23.69 -27.80
CA PHE A 152 23.92 24.47 -26.84
C PHE A 152 25.39 24.06 -26.78
N SER A 153 26.25 25.08 -26.84
CA SER A 153 27.66 24.99 -26.46
C SER A 153 27.77 24.44 -25.04
N SER A 154 28.81 23.62 -24.78
CA SER A 154 29.09 23.02 -23.47
C SER A 154 29.13 24.04 -22.32
N LYS A 155 29.35 25.32 -22.63
CA LYS A 155 29.43 26.44 -21.68
C LYS A 155 28.08 26.88 -21.07
N VAL A 156 26.94 26.50 -21.65
CA VAL A 156 25.60 26.94 -21.18
C VAL A 156 25.01 26.00 -20.13
N TYR A 157 25.39 24.71 -20.14
CA TYR A 157 24.87 23.71 -19.19
C TYR A 157 25.14 24.01 -17.72
N PRO A 158 26.31 24.56 -17.31
CA PRO A 158 26.52 24.96 -15.91
C PRO A 158 25.54 26.04 -15.43
N ILE A 159 25.20 27.00 -16.30
CA ILE A 159 24.25 28.07 -15.98
C ILE A 159 22.84 27.48 -15.82
N LEU A 160 22.44 26.59 -16.73
CA LEU A 160 21.17 25.88 -16.62
C LEU A 160 21.10 25.01 -15.36
N ALA A 161 22.18 24.30 -15.02
CA ALA A 161 22.25 23.50 -13.81
C ALA A 161 22.06 24.37 -12.54
N ILE A 162 22.65 25.57 -12.48
CA ILE A 162 22.45 26.51 -11.36
C ILE A 162 21.00 27.00 -11.29
N ILE A 163 20.40 27.39 -12.44
CA ILE A 163 19.00 27.82 -12.48
C ILE A 163 18.09 26.70 -11.97
N PHE A 164 18.30 25.47 -12.44
CA PHE A 164 17.53 24.33 -11.98
C PHE A 164 17.79 23.99 -10.52
N LEU A 165 19.01 24.13 -9.99
CA LEU A 165 19.27 23.96 -8.55
C LEU A 165 18.47 24.95 -7.69
N ILE A 166 18.33 26.21 -8.15
CA ILE A 166 17.50 27.20 -7.46
C ILE A 166 16.01 26.79 -7.52
N LEU A 167 15.54 26.37 -8.70
CA LEU A 167 14.16 25.89 -8.86
C LEU A 167 13.90 24.60 -8.07
N MET A 168 14.92 23.75 -7.90
CA MET A 168 14.84 22.56 -7.03
C MET A 168 14.66 22.94 -5.57
N GLY A 169 15.38 23.95 -5.08
CA GLY A 169 15.19 24.48 -3.72
C GLY A 169 13.75 24.95 -3.49
N ARG A 170 13.17 25.64 -4.48
CA ARG A 170 11.75 26.00 -4.47
C ARG A 170 10.84 24.76 -4.42
N ALA A 171 11.07 23.78 -5.29
CA ALA A 171 10.27 22.56 -5.37
C ALA A 171 10.27 21.80 -4.03
N VAL A 172 11.44 21.62 -3.41
CA VAL A 172 11.58 20.98 -2.10
C VAL A 172 10.84 21.76 -1.02
N TYR A 173 10.96 23.09 -1.00
CA TYR A 173 10.25 23.94 -0.05
C TYR A 173 8.73 23.80 -0.15
N PHE A 174 8.16 23.78 -1.37
CA PHE A 174 6.72 23.59 -1.56
C PHE A 174 6.26 22.20 -1.15
N MET A 175 7.02 21.15 -1.45
CA MET A 175 6.69 19.78 -1.03
C MET A 175 6.66 19.63 0.49
N ASP A 176 7.61 20.25 1.19
CA ASP A 176 7.68 20.23 2.66
C ASP A 176 6.56 21.07 3.29
N HIS A 177 6.40 22.32 2.84
CA HIS A 177 5.38 23.23 3.37
C HIS A 177 3.95 22.76 3.10
N TRP A 178 3.72 22.03 2.01
CA TRP A 178 2.43 21.44 1.66
C TRP A 178 2.36 19.94 1.94
N ASN A 179 3.08 19.44 2.95
CA ASN A 179 3.17 18.00 3.29
C ASN A 179 1.84 17.23 3.22
N VAL A 180 0.74 17.75 3.81
CA VAL A 180 -0.58 17.09 3.78
C VAL A 180 -1.13 17.00 2.37
N ARG A 181 -0.99 18.07 1.58
CA ARG A 181 -1.47 18.10 0.19
C ARG A 181 -0.56 17.30 -0.73
N ALA A 182 0.74 17.29 -0.46
CA ALA A 182 1.72 16.47 -1.16
C ALA A 182 1.44 14.98 -0.96
N ARG A 183 1.12 14.56 0.27
CA ARG A 183 0.67 13.20 0.56
C ARG A 183 -0.55 12.81 -0.27
N ASN A 184 -1.55 13.67 -0.38
CA ASN A 184 -2.78 13.33 -1.09
C ASN A 184 -2.69 13.47 -2.61
N ASN A 185 -1.81 14.32 -3.14
CA ASN A 185 -1.76 14.63 -4.57
C ASN A 185 -0.54 14.08 -5.31
N LEU A 186 0.53 13.74 -4.59
CA LEU A 186 1.77 13.25 -5.19
C LEU A 186 2.03 11.81 -4.75
N ALA A 187 1.72 10.86 -5.64
CA ALA A 187 1.86 9.42 -5.38
C ALA A 187 3.25 9.03 -4.86
N THR A 188 4.32 9.65 -5.37
CA THR A 188 5.70 9.38 -4.92
C THR A 188 5.92 9.81 -3.47
N TYR A 189 5.40 10.96 -3.08
CA TYR A 189 5.48 11.43 -1.69
C TYR A 189 4.63 10.54 -0.78
N SER A 190 3.41 10.21 -1.20
CA SER A 190 2.53 9.26 -0.50
C SER A 190 3.20 7.91 -0.28
N PHE A 191 3.83 7.35 -1.32
CA PHE A 191 4.55 6.09 -1.25
C PHE A 191 5.68 6.13 -0.22
N ILE A 192 6.56 7.14 -0.30
CA ILE A 192 7.70 7.27 0.62
C ILE A 192 7.21 7.48 2.06
N PHE A 193 6.25 8.38 2.26
CA PHE A 193 5.69 8.68 3.57
C PHE A 193 5.12 7.41 4.24
N HIS A 194 4.31 6.65 3.51
CA HIS A 194 3.69 5.44 4.05
C HIS A 194 4.67 4.26 4.17
N ALA A 195 5.69 4.18 3.32
CA ALA A 195 6.77 3.20 3.47
C ALA A 195 7.59 3.45 4.74
N VAL A 196 7.92 4.71 5.02
CA VAL A 196 8.62 5.10 6.25
C VAL A 196 7.71 4.88 7.46
N SER A 197 6.43 5.28 7.40
CA SER A 197 5.46 5.04 8.48
C SER A 197 5.30 3.55 8.77
N TYR A 198 5.26 2.70 7.75
CA TYR A 198 5.24 1.24 7.91
C TYR A 198 6.52 0.76 8.61
N TYR A 199 7.70 1.21 8.15
CA TYR A 199 8.97 0.82 8.75
C TYR A 199 9.04 1.21 10.23
N GLU A 200 8.63 2.44 10.55
CA GLU A 200 8.54 2.94 11.92
C GLU A 200 7.55 2.11 12.74
N GLN A 201 6.35 1.80 12.24
CA GLN A 201 5.36 0.99 12.97
C GLN A 201 5.87 -0.42 13.27
N VAL A 202 6.42 -1.11 12.27
CA VAL A 202 6.97 -2.47 12.44
C VAL A 202 8.13 -2.51 13.43
N HIS A 203 8.96 -1.46 13.48
CA HIS A 203 10.15 -1.42 14.34
C HIS A 203 9.90 -0.74 15.70
N ALA A 204 8.85 0.07 15.82
CA ALA A 204 8.44 0.70 17.08
C ALA A 204 7.59 -0.24 17.95
N PHE A 205 7.04 -1.32 17.39
CA PHE A 205 6.32 -2.32 18.17
C PHE A 205 7.30 -3.04 19.11
N GLN A 206 7.36 -2.56 20.35
CA GLN A 206 7.98 -3.32 21.43
C GLN A 206 7.03 -4.45 21.78
N TYR A 207 7.51 -5.69 21.64
CA TYR A 207 6.79 -6.88 22.10
C TYR A 207 6.20 -6.63 23.49
N ILE A 208 4.90 -6.83 23.66
CA ILE A 208 4.30 -6.89 24.98
C ILE A 208 4.80 -8.19 25.62
N LYS A 209 5.94 -8.09 26.29
CA LYS A 209 6.46 -9.19 27.10
C LYS A 209 5.73 -9.17 28.41
N TRP A 210 5.01 -10.25 28.69
CA TRP A 210 4.42 -10.48 30.00
C TRP A 210 5.48 -10.29 31.09
N THR A 211 5.35 -9.21 31.86
CA THR A 211 6.29 -8.92 32.95
C THR A 211 5.82 -9.60 34.24
N PRO A 212 6.72 -9.86 35.19
CA PRO A 212 6.32 -10.30 36.54
C PRO A 212 5.38 -9.31 37.24
N GLN A 213 5.34 -8.06 36.77
CA GLN A 213 4.44 -7.03 37.29
C GLN A 213 3.02 -7.20 36.74
N ASP A 214 2.89 -7.55 35.45
CA ASP A 214 1.60 -7.89 34.85
C ASP A 214 1.00 -9.10 35.57
N GLU A 215 1.80 -10.14 35.84
CA GLU A 215 1.36 -11.31 36.58
C GLU A 215 0.79 -10.96 37.98
N LYS A 216 1.41 -9.99 38.67
CA LYS A 216 0.88 -9.47 39.95
C LYS A 216 -0.42 -8.71 39.78
N VAL A 217 -0.57 -7.91 38.72
CA VAL A 217 -1.81 -7.18 38.41
C VAL A 217 -2.93 -8.17 38.11
N PHE A 218 -2.70 -9.15 37.23
CA PHE A 218 -3.66 -10.21 36.92
C PHE A 218 -4.07 -10.98 38.19
N LYS A 219 -3.09 -11.36 39.03
CA LYS A 219 -3.35 -12.02 40.31
C LYS A 219 -4.15 -11.16 41.28
N HIS A 220 -3.89 -9.84 41.33
CA HIS A 220 -4.66 -8.90 42.15
C HIS A 220 -6.10 -8.74 41.65
N LEU A 221 -6.31 -8.79 40.34
CA LEU A 221 -7.62 -8.80 39.69
C LEU A 221 -8.36 -10.15 39.82
N GLY A 222 -7.74 -11.15 40.46
CA GLY A 222 -8.30 -12.51 40.55
C GLY A 222 -8.29 -13.27 39.22
N ILE A 223 -7.64 -12.73 38.20
CA ILE A 223 -7.49 -13.36 36.90
C ILE A 223 -6.26 -14.26 36.97
N SER A 224 -6.44 -15.54 36.65
CA SER A 224 -5.34 -16.48 36.62
C SER A 224 -5.43 -17.32 35.36
N VAL A 225 -4.36 -17.32 34.57
CA VAL A 225 -4.25 -18.12 33.35
C VAL A 225 -3.87 -19.53 33.80
N HIS A 226 -4.86 -20.39 33.94
CA HIS A 226 -4.65 -21.81 34.13
C HIS A 226 -5.14 -22.54 32.86
N PRO A 227 -4.49 -23.64 32.46
CA PRO A 227 -5.17 -24.58 31.57
C PRO A 227 -6.52 -24.91 32.22
N PRO A 228 -7.62 -24.92 31.45
CA PRO A 228 -8.92 -25.25 32.02
C PRO A 228 -8.79 -26.58 32.74
N GLN A 229 -9.13 -26.60 34.03
CA GLN A 229 -9.20 -27.87 34.74
C GLN A 229 -10.34 -28.64 34.10
N ILE A 230 -9.98 -29.71 33.37
CA ILE A 230 -10.93 -30.68 32.85
C ILE A 230 -11.55 -31.35 34.08
N GLN A 231 -12.57 -30.72 34.66
CA GLN A 231 -13.53 -31.46 35.44
C GLN A 231 -14.05 -32.51 34.46
N HIS A 232 -13.95 -33.78 34.83
CA HIS A 232 -14.54 -34.87 34.07
C HIS A 232 -16.04 -34.59 33.94
N THR A 233 -16.42 -33.79 32.95
CA THR A 233 -17.79 -33.57 32.57
C THR A 233 -18.30 -34.93 32.16
N THR A 234 -19.48 -35.30 32.66
CA THR A 234 -20.11 -36.56 32.28
C THR A 234 -20.13 -36.62 30.75
N PRO A 235 -19.39 -37.54 30.12
CA PRO A 235 -19.30 -37.56 28.67
C PRO A 235 -20.72 -37.67 28.11
N LEU A 236 -21.07 -36.81 27.15
CA LEU A 236 -22.26 -37.05 26.34
C LEU A 236 -22.17 -38.49 25.84
N LYS A 237 -23.27 -39.27 25.93
CA LYS A 237 -23.30 -40.67 25.47
C LYS A 237 -22.84 -40.83 24.02
N LYS A 238 -22.92 -39.75 23.22
CA LYS A 238 -22.27 -39.58 21.92
C LYS A 238 -21.69 -38.16 21.81
N PRO A 239 -20.38 -37.99 21.56
CA PRO A 239 -19.81 -36.70 21.20
C PRO A 239 -20.39 -36.23 19.85
N LEU A 240 -20.55 -34.91 19.69
CA LEU A 240 -21.02 -34.27 18.46
C LEU A 240 -19.84 -33.69 17.69
N ASN A 241 -19.91 -33.68 16.35
CA ASN A 241 -18.92 -32.96 15.55
C ASN A 241 -19.16 -31.45 15.67
N LEU A 242 -18.08 -30.67 15.76
CA LEU A 242 -18.12 -29.21 15.72
C LEU A 242 -17.57 -28.72 14.37
N ILE A 243 -18.34 -27.89 13.67
CA ILE A 243 -17.93 -27.21 12.44
C ILE A 243 -18.08 -25.71 12.68
N LEU A 244 -16.97 -24.99 12.58
CA LEU A 244 -16.94 -23.52 12.68
C LEU A 244 -16.67 -22.95 11.29
N VAL A 245 -17.54 -22.07 10.81
CA VAL A 245 -17.42 -21.39 9.52
C VAL A 245 -17.23 -19.90 9.76
N TYR A 246 -16.07 -19.38 9.36
CA TYR A 246 -15.76 -17.96 9.39
C TYR A 246 -16.03 -17.34 8.02
N LEU A 247 -16.83 -16.28 7.99
CA LEU A 247 -17.12 -15.51 6.79
C LEU A 247 -16.26 -14.24 6.80
N GLU A 248 -15.24 -14.20 5.93
CA GLU A 248 -14.29 -13.08 5.84
C GLU A 248 -15.00 -11.77 5.52
N SER A 249 -14.74 -10.73 6.32
CA SER A 249 -15.33 -9.39 6.16
C SER A 249 -16.87 -9.35 6.09
N PHE A 250 -17.54 -10.40 6.55
CA PHE A 250 -19.00 -10.50 6.50
C PHE A 250 -19.65 -9.72 7.63
N GLN A 251 -20.73 -9.02 7.31
CA GLN A 251 -21.50 -8.20 8.25
C GLN A 251 -22.98 -8.60 8.19
N SER A 252 -23.70 -8.41 9.30
CA SER A 252 -25.12 -8.75 9.38
C SER A 252 -25.96 -7.98 8.38
N ASN A 253 -25.57 -6.76 8.01
CA ASN A 253 -26.23 -5.95 6.98
C ASN A 253 -26.13 -6.51 5.55
N PHE A 254 -25.51 -7.67 5.34
CA PHE A 254 -25.60 -8.41 4.08
C PHE A 254 -26.77 -9.41 4.04
N THR A 255 -27.43 -9.63 5.17
CA THR A 255 -28.57 -10.54 5.34
C THR A 255 -29.90 -9.79 5.37
N GLU A 256 -31.02 -10.49 5.14
CA GLU A 256 -32.36 -9.92 5.25
C GLU A 256 -32.64 -9.39 6.67
N ILE A 257 -32.24 -10.14 7.70
CA ILE A 257 -32.44 -9.74 9.11
C ILE A 257 -31.65 -8.48 9.47
N GLY A 258 -30.51 -8.25 8.82
CA GLY A 258 -29.70 -7.04 8.96
C GLY A 258 -30.10 -5.90 8.02
N GLN A 259 -31.24 -6.02 7.31
CA GLN A 259 -31.75 -5.00 6.38
C GLN A 259 -30.80 -4.70 5.22
N SER A 260 -30.35 -5.75 4.53
CA SER A 260 -29.47 -5.63 3.37
C SER A 260 -29.97 -4.66 2.29
N GLU A 261 -29.07 -3.79 1.82
CA GLU A 261 -29.28 -2.96 0.63
C GLU A 261 -29.18 -3.77 -0.67
N TYR A 262 -28.75 -5.04 -0.60
CA TYR A 262 -28.57 -5.96 -1.71
C TYR A 262 -29.57 -7.12 -1.61
N PRO A 263 -30.71 -7.05 -2.33
CA PRO A 263 -31.71 -8.11 -2.32
C PRO A 263 -31.13 -9.45 -2.79
N GLU A 264 -31.55 -10.55 -2.15
CA GLU A 264 -31.15 -11.92 -2.49
C GLU A 264 -29.63 -12.17 -2.49
N LEU A 265 -28.85 -11.40 -1.72
CA LEU A 265 -27.41 -11.61 -1.62
C LEU A 265 -27.04 -12.92 -0.88
N THR A 266 -27.81 -13.28 0.16
CA THR A 266 -27.51 -14.42 1.04
C THR A 266 -28.66 -15.41 1.26
N PRO A 267 -29.42 -15.80 0.22
CA PRO A 267 -30.73 -16.45 0.38
C PRO A 267 -30.69 -17.74 1.20
N TYR A 268 -29.63 -18.53 1.08
CA TYR A 268 -29.46 -19.76 1.86
C TYR A 268 -29.11 -19.49 3.33
N LEU A 269 -28.39 -18.42 3.62
CA LEU A 269 -28.08 -18.01 4.99
C LEU A 269 -29.31 -17.42 5.66
N ASP A 270 -30.10 -16.64 4.92
CA ASP A 270 -31.38 -16.10 5.39
C ASP A 270 -32.35 -17.22 5.77
N GLN A 271 -32.45 -18.27 4.92
CA GLN A 271 -33.22 -19.47 5.25
C GLN A 271 -32.66 -20.22 6.47
N PHE A 272 -31.34 -20.31 6.59
CA PHE A 272 -30.69 -20.98 7.72
C PHE A 272 -30.98 -20.26 9.05
N ILE A 273 -30.89 -18.93 9.05
CA ILE A 273 -31.19 -18.05 10.20
C ILE A 273 -32.64 -18.21 10.66
N GLN A 274 -33.60 -18.40 9.75
CA GLN A 274 -35.00 -18.64 10.11
C GLN A 274 -35.23 -20.02 10.75
N THR A 275 -34.35 -20.98 10.48
CA THR A 275 -34.50 -22.38 10.91
C THR A 275 -33.78 -22.66 12.24
N TYR A 276 -32.69 -21.96 12.50
CA TYR A 276 -31.80 -22.22 13.64
C TYR A 276 -31.64 -20.99 14.54
N THR A 277 -30.96 -21.17 15.67
CA THR A 277 -30.71 -20.08 16.61
C THR A 277 -29.83 -19.01 15.97
N PHE A 278 -30.39 -17.82 15.82
CA PHE A 278 -29.65 -16.61 15.53
C PHE A 278 -29.30 -15.87 16.83
N VAL A 279 -28.05 -15.44 16.96
CA VAL A 279 -27.62 -14.62 18.09
C VAL A 279 -27.67 -13.17 17.66
N GLU A 280 -28.72 -12.48 18.09
CA GLU A 280 -28.84 -11.03 17.93
C GLU A 280 -27.75 -10.31 18.74
N ASN A 281 -27.35 -9.12 18.27
CA ASN A 281 -26.36 -8.28 18.95
C ASN A 281 -24.99 -8.95 19.15
N TYR A 282 -24.58 -9.80 18.20
CA TYR A 282 -23.22 -10.32 18.13
C TYR A 282 -22.29 -9.29 17.47
N TYR A 283 -21.27 -8.84 18.21
CA TYR A 283 -20.28 -7.88 17.73
C TYR A 283 -18.89 -8.50 17.77
N ASN A 284 -18.07 -8.21 16.77
CA ASN A 284 -16.65 -8.56 16.83
C ASN A 284 -15.97 -7.68 17.89
N ALA A 285 -15.23 -8.30 18.80
CA ALA A 285 -14.59 -7.57 19.88
C ALA A 285 -13.26 -6.92 19.47
N VAL A 286 -12.61 -7.46 18.43
CA VAL A 286 -11.32 -7.00 17.91
C VAL A 286 -11.26 -7.09 16.39
N THR A 287 -10.33 -6.33 15.81
CA THR A 287 -9.93 -6.34 14.40
C THR A 287 -8.41 -6.30 14.32
N PRO A 288 -7.76 -6.79 13.26
CA PRO A 288 -8.31 -7.39 12.02
C PRO A 288 -8.67 -8.88 12.17
N THR A 289 -8.95 -9.59 11.05
CA THR A 289 -9.39 -11.00 11.00
C THR A 289 -8.58 -11.93 11.91
N ILE A 290 -7.26 -11.78 11.97
CA ILE A 290 -6.40 -12.64 12.82
C ILE A 290 -6.70 -12.44 14.31
N ASN A 291 -6.87 -11.19 14.74
CA ASN A 291 -7.26 -10.90 16.12
C ASN A 291 -8.64 -11.48 16.42
N ALA A 292 -9.58 -11.36 15.48
CA ALA A 292 -10.93 -11.91 15.64
C ALA A 292 -10.92 -13.44 15.76
N LEU A 293 -10.08 -14.13 14.96
CA LEU A 293 -9.91 -15.59 15.05
C LEU A 293 -9.28 -16.03 16.38
N ILE A 294 -8.20 -15.36 16.81
CA ILE A 294 -7.57 -15.66 18.11
C ILE A 294 -8.56 -15.36 19.24
N SER A 295 -9.34 -14.28 19.13
CA SER A 295 -10.35 -13.91 20.12
C SER A 295 -11.44 -14.97 20.23
N SER A 296 -11.98 -15.45 19.10
CA SER A 296 -13.03 -16.46 19.10
C SER A 296 -12.54 -17.84 19.52
N GLN A 297 -11.28 -18.19 19.23
CA GLN A 297 -10.71 -19.49 19.59
C GLN A 297 -10.15 -19.55 21.00
N CYS A 298 -9.53 -18.47 21.48
CA CYS A 298 -8.77 -18.46 22.73
C CYS A 298 -9.47 -17.66 23.84
N GLY A 299 -10.57 -16.97 23.54
CA GLY A 299 -11.37 -16.24 24.53
C GLY A 299 -10.69 -14.99 25.10
N ILE A 300 -9.79 -14.38 24.33
CA ILE A 300 -9.03 -13.18 24.72
C ILE A 300 -9.29 -12.02 23.75
N LEU A 301 -8.85 -10.80 24.10
CA LEU A 301 -8.91 -9.63 23.21
C LEU A 301 -7.50 -9.26 22.77
N PRO A 302 -6.95 -9.91 21.74
CA PRO A 302 -5.61 -9.62 21.25
C PRO A 302 -5.58 -8.25 20.56
N ASP A 303 -4.48 -7.53 20.79
CA ASP A 303 -4.13 -6.31 20.08
C ASP A 303 -2.83 -6.53 19.32
N LEU A 304 -2.84 -7.51 18.41
CA LEU A 304 -1.76 -7.66 17.44
C LEU A 304 -2.06 -6.67 16.31
N ASP A 305 -1.10 -5.85 15.90
CA ASP A 305 -1.24 -5.10 14.64
C ASP A 305 -1.47 -6.10 13.49
N ASN A 306 -1.81 -5.63 12.28
CA ASN A 306 -2.18 -6.42 11.09
C ASN A 306 -1.18 -7.52 10.66
N LEU A 307 -0.10 -7.73 11.41
CA LEU A 307 0.94 -8.70 11.18
C LEU A 307 0.82 -9.95 12.05
N ARG A 308 0.52 -11.02 11.32
CA ARG A 308 1.12 -12.36 11.36
C ARG A 308 1.47 -12.90 12.76
N ILE A 309 0.70 -13.91 13.17
CA ILE A 309 1.00 -14.86 14.25
C ILE A 309 2.49 -15.24 14.29
N LYS A 310 3.08 -15.44 13.10
CA LYS A 310 4.49 -15.78 12.87
C LYS A 310 5.53 -14.82 13.44
N GLU A 311 5.22 -13.53 13.51
CA GLU A 311 6.13 -12.50 14.03
C GLU A 311 6.01 -12.34 15.55
N ASN A 312 5.00 -12.99 16.15
CA ASN A 312 4.73 -12.98 17.59
C ASN A 312 4.65 -14.42 18.16
N PRO A 313 5.69 -15.28 17.95
CA PRO A 313 5.63 -16.68 18.37
C PRO A 313 5.46 -16.83 19.89
N ASP A 314 6.04 -15.92 20.69
CA ASP A 314 5.94 -15.94 22.15
C ASP A 314 4.52 -15.66 22.67
N TYR A 315 3.72 -14.89 21.92
CA TYR A 315 2.33 -14.58 22.27
C TYR A 315 1.46 -15.82 22.09
N ASN A 316 1.60 -16.51 20.95
CA ASN A 316 0.75 -17.64 20.60
C ASN A 316 1.15 -18.94 21.29
N ALA A 317 2.45 -19.18 21.53
CA ALA A 317 2.95 -20.43 22.11
C ALA A 317 2.48 -20.71 23.56
N LYS A 318 1.79 -19.75 24.19
CA LYS A 318 1.28 -19.88 25.57
C LYS A 318 -0.24 -19.79 25.66
N LEU A 319 -0.94 -19.56 24.55
CA LEU A 319 -2.39 -19.53 24.56
C LEU A 319 -2.92 -20.94 24.53
N TYR A 320 -3.93 -21.17 25.36
CA TYR A 320 -4.70 -22.40 25.32
C TYR A 320 -6.03 -22.07 24.67
N CYS A 321 -6.24 -22.58 23.46
CA CYS A 321 -7.38 -22.26 22.63
C CYS A 321 -8.34 -23.45 22.51
N LEU A 322 -9.51 -23.21 21.91
CA LEU A 322 -10.54 -24.22 21.68
C LEU A 322 -9.99 -25.46 20.96
N SER A 323 -9.08 -25.26 20.02
CA SER A 323 -8.41 -26.36 19.31
C SER A 323 -7.57 -27.24 20.24
N ASP A 324 -6.83 -26.64 21.16
CA ASP A 324 -6.00 -27.39 22.11
C ASP A 324 -6.87 -28.21 23.05
N PHE A 325 -7.95 -27.60 23.55
CA PHE A 325 -8.95 -28.29 24.36
C PHE A 325 -9.56 -29.50 23.65
N LEU A 326 -10.02 -29.29 22.41
CA LEU A 326 -10.64 -30.35 21.62
C LEU A 326 -9.64 -31.48 21.32
N HIS A 327 -8.37 -31.16 21.09
CA HIS A 327 -7.31 -32.16 20.93
C HIS A 327 -7.16 -33.03 22.19
N GLU A 328 -7.05 -32.40 23.36
CA GLU A 328 -6.87 -33.09 24.64
C GLU A 328 -8.05 -34.01 24.98
N VAL A 329 -9.27 -33.64 24.61
CA VAL A 329 -10.46 -34.49 24.79
C VAL A 329 -10.70 -35.48 23.64
N GLY A 330 -9.75 -35.62 22.71
CA GLY A 330 -9.71 -36.70 21.72
C GLY A 330 -10.39 -36.40 20.38
N TYR A 331 -10.68 -35.15 20.06
CA TYR A 331 -11.23 -34.77 18.77
C TYR A 331 -10.15 -34.70 17.69
N TYR A 332 -10.49 -35.24 16.52
CA TYR A 332 -9.74 -34.99 15.30
C TYR A 332 -10.09 -33.60 14.74
N GLN A 333 -9.08 -32.87 14.27
CA GLN A 333 -9.22 -31.48 13.86
C GLN A 333 -8.70 -31.26 12.46
N VAL A 334 -9.39 -30.39 11.72
CA VAL A 334 -9.04 -29.99 10.36
C VAL A 334 -9.29 -28.49 10.24
N TYR A 335 -8.29 -27.76 9.73
CA TYR A 335 -8.41 -26.36 9.35
C TYR A 335 -8.44 -26.24 7.83
N MET A 336 -9.42 -25.52 7.28
CA MET A 336 -9.60 -25.30 5.85
C MET A 336 -9.83 -23.82 5.57
N GLN A 337 -9.17 -23.30 4.53
CA GLN A 337 -9.38 -21.94 4.04
C GLN A 337 -9.10 -21.87 2.53
N GLY A 338 -9.65 -20.84 1.87
CA GLY A 338 -9.43 -20.62 0.43
C GLY A 338 -8.05 -20.05 0.10
N ALA A 339 -7.44 -19.29 1.02
CA ALA A 339 -6.09 -18.75 0.86
C ALA A 339 -5.01 -19.79 1.25
N SER A 340 -3.75 -19.51 0.91
CA SER A 340 -2.61 -20.31 1.36
C SER A 340 -2.53 -20.37 2.89
N ILE A 341 -2.35 -21.55 3.49
CA ILE A 341 -2.26 -21.71 4.96
C ILE A 341 -1.14 -20.88 5.61
N TYR A 342 -0.12 -20.52 4.83
CA TYR A 342 0.96 -19.64 5.26
C TYR A 342 0.54 -18.16 5.39
N PHE A 343 -0.60 -17.78 4.82
CA PHE A 343 -1.08 -16.40 4.84
C PHE A 343 -1.41 -15.97 6.28
N SER A 344 -0.75 -14.89 6.72
CA SER A 344 -0.78 -14.39 8.09
C SER A 344 -0.19 -15.33 9.15
N GLY A 345 0.59 -16.34 8.76
CA GLY A 345 1.25 -17.26 9.68
C GLY A 345 0.30 -18.21 10.41
N LYS A 346 -0.81 -18.61 9.77
CA LYS A 346 -1.81 -19.55 10.33
C LYS A 346 -1.37 -21.02 10.29
N ASP A 347 -0.16 -21.28 9.81
CA ASP A 347 0.48 -22.61 9.79
C ASP A 347 1.20 -22.95 11.11
N GLN A 348 1.27 -21.99 12.03
CA GLN A 348 1.75 -22.15 13.40
C GLN A 348 0.58 -22.44 14.33
#